data_AF-A0A970MBH9-F1
#
_entry.id   AF-A0A970MBH9-F1
#
_cell.length_a   1.000
_cell.length_b   1.000
_cell.length_c   1.000
_cell.angle_alpha   90.00
_cell.angle_beta   90.00
_cell.angle_gamma   90.00
#
_symmetry.space_group_name_H-M   'P 1'
#
loop_
_entity.id
_entity.type
_entity.pdbx_description
1 polymer ?
#
loop_
_entity_poly.entity_id
_entity_poly.type
_entity_poly.pdbx_seq_one_letter_code
_entity_poly.pdbx_strand_id
1 'polypeptide(L)'
;MVKKILLFVIIILFLTFLIHSKPVQADSFRELFIDSPPENSGKLIASKGGWKLIEFWHYSGGYWKATTDTGDELKELVIYDNEAKEGAWDDVDFLAKKIYENEFILEYRIEHPQVVVDAISRGSNITPVLCVDLNTVNSTDQSITIKNLFVNNSFEDLDDTLPSIPVYDINNDAIIIRALPKLNCSKNTSIKKQLDFTYHHEIPLVKTSFGSLSYAMYHYDGEHTGVGYSPDPSYAGQGMYTIPFSGIKNVQGHLNAGFPVTTKTQPNREDEPSDDLKIGHNTFAGAGAVSIRFWYPIRIDYYAQENVTLTPTPTPTP
;
A
#
# COMPACT_ATOMS: atom_id res chain seq x y z
N MET A 1 55.92 15.59 5.70
CA MET A 1 55.20 15.41 4.40
C MET A 1 54.54 14.04 4.28
N VAL A 2 55.23 12.94 4.64
CA VAL A 2 54.75 11.54 4.49
C VAL A 2 53.41 11.23 5.16
N LYS A 3 53.15 11.75 6.38
CA LYS A 3 51.88 11.51 7.11
C LYS A 3 50.64 12.10 6.41
N LYS A 4 50.77 13.22 5.70
CA LYS A 4 49.66 13.87 4.98
C LYS A 4 49.33 13.13 3.67
N ILE A 5 50.35 12.57 3.02
CA ILE A 5 50.20 11.76 1.81
C ILE A 5 49.50 10.43 2.16
N LEU A 6 49.89 9.80 3.27
CA LEU A 6 49.25 8.55 3.73
C LEU A 6 47.76 8.73 4.02
N LEU A 7 47.38 9.83 4.69
CA LEU A 7 45.98 10.13 5.00
C LEU A 7 45.16 10.35 3.72
N PHE A 8 45.73 11.04 2.74
CA PHE A 8 45.07 11.30 1.45
C PHE A 8 44.86 10.01 0.64
N VAL A 9 45.83 9.09 0.65
CA VAL A 9 45.72 7.77 0.01
C VAL A 9 44.64 6.91 0.68
N ILE A 10 44.53 6.93 2.01
CA ILE A 10 43.48 6.19 2.75
C ILE A 10 42.09 6.73 2.40
N ILE A 11 41.93 8.05 2.31
CA ILE A 11 40.65 8.68 1.94
C ILE A 11 40.26 8.32 0.51
N ILE A 12 41.20 8.33 -0.44
CA ILE A 12 40.94 7.91 -1.82
C ILE A 12 40.56 6.42 -1.89
N LEU A 13 41.28 5.56 -1.17
CA LEU A 13 40.94 4.13 -1.09
C LEU A 13 39.54 3.91 -0.51
N PHE A 14 39.18 4.64 0.55
CA PHE A 14 37.86 4.58 1.17
C PHE A 14 36.76 5.06 0.19
N LEU A 15 36.98 6.17 -0.52
CA LEU A 15 36.06 6.66 -1.54
C LEU A 15 35.91 5.66 -2.70
N THR A 16 37.01 5.03 -3.15
CA THR A 16 36.92 4.00 -4.20
C THR A 16 36.18 2.74 -3.73
N PHE A 17 36.31 2.37 -2.45
CA PHE A 17 35.59 1.26 -1.85
C PHE A 17 34.08 1.54 -1.76
N LEU A 18 33.69 2.76 -1.39
CA LEU A 18 32.29 3.20 -1.39
C LEU A 18 31.69 3.20 -2.80
N ILE A 19 32.44 3.61 -3.82
CA ILE A 19 31.96 3.64 -5.22
C ILE A 19 31.88 2.23 -5.83
N HIS A 20 32.68 1.27 -5.35
CA HIS A 20 32.69 -0.12 -5.85
C HIS A 20 31.84 -1.09 -5.01
N SER A 21 31.17 -0.60 -3.97
CA SER A 21 30.22 -1.40 -3.20
C SER A 21 28.95 -1.60 -4.04
N LYS A 22 28.94 -2.65 -4.87
CA LYS A 22 27.69 -3.16 -5.44
C LYS A 22 26.79 -3.65 -4.31
N PRO A 23 25.46 -3.53 -4.40
CA PRO A 23 24.57 -4.24 -3.50
C PRO A 23 24.95 -5.71 -3.52
N VAL A 24 25.39 -6.22 -2.37
CA VAL A 24 25.70 -7.64 -2.20
C VAL A 24 24.35 -8.34 -2.07
N GLN A 25 23.85 -8.83 -3.20
CA GLN A 25 22.80 -9.83 -3.17
C GLN A 25 23.34 -11.01 -2.37
N ALA A 26 22.65 -11.40 -1.30
CA ALA A 26 23.12 -12.53 -0.50
C ALA A 26 23.13 -13.78 -1.40
N ASP A 27 24.25 -14.50 -1.45
CA ASP A 27 24.45 -15.67 -2.32
C ASP A 27 23.36 -16.76 -2.16
N SER A 28 22.60 -16.72 -1.06
CA SER A 28 21.52 -17.67 -0.73
C SER A 28 20.14 -17.30 -1.28
N PHE A 29 19.95 -16.08 -1.81
CA PHE A 29 18.71 -15.65 -2.47
C PHE A 29 18.90 -15.62 -3.99
N ARG A 30 18.02 -16.32 -4.72
CA ARG A 30 18.10 -16.40 -6.19
C ARG A 30 17.67 -15.09 -6.87
N GLU A 31 16.40 -14.76 -6.76
CA GLU A 31 15.70 -13.63 -7.40
C GLU A 31 14.33 -13.49 -6.72
N LEU A 32 13.76 -12.28 -6.70
CA LEU A 32 12.38 -12.08 -6.26
C LEU A 32 11.42 -12.33 -7.43
N PHE A 33 10.54 -13.31 -7.26
CA PHE A 33 9.46 -13.56 -8.22
C PHE A 33 8.21 -12.75 -7.88
N ILE A 34 7.38 -12.43 -8.87
CA ILE A 34 6.14 -11.67 -8.68
C ILE A 34 4.94 -12.59 -8.95
N ASP A 35 3.95 -12.52 -8.06
CA ASP A 35 2.65 -13.22 -8.05
C ASP A 35 2.70 -14.76 -7.99
N SER A 36 3.74 -15.43 -8.49
CA SER A 36 3.81 -16.89 -8.51
C SER A 36 5.24 -17.42 -8.41
N PRO A 37 5.46 -18.52 -7.64
CA PRO A 37 6.77 -19.18 -7.56
C PRO A 37 7.13 -19.87 -8.89
N PRO A 38 8.41 -19.90 -9.28
CA PRO A 38 8.87 -20.74 -10.39
C PRO A 38 8.75 -22.23 -10.06
N GLU A 39 8.81 -23.07 -11.09
CA GLU A 39 8.91 -24.52 -10.91
C GLU A 39 10.13 -24.89 -10.05
N ASN A 40 9.99 -25.90 -9.19
CA ASN A 40 11.03 -26.36 -8.27
C ASN A 40 11.49 -25.34 -7.20
N SER A 41 10.61 -24.40 -6.82
CA SER A 41 10.88 -23.46 -5.70
C SER A 41 11.10 -24.13 -4.34
N GLY A 42 10.75 -25.41 -4.21
CA GLY A 42 10.79 -26.14 -2.95
C GLY A 42 9.51 -25.92 -2.14
N LYS A 43 9.62 -26.00 -0.81
CA LYS A 43 8.47 -25.91 0.11
C LYS A 43 8.32 -24.49 0.64
N LEU A 44 7.09 -23.98 0.71
CA LEU A 44 6.77 -22.75 1.44
C LEU A 44 7.14 -22.93 2.93
N ILE A 45 8.06 -22.12 3.44
CA ILE A 45 8.53 -22.18 4.82
C ILE A 45 8.04 -21.01 5.68
N ALA A 46 7.72 -19.88 5.06
CA ALA A 46 7.21 -18.70 5.75
C ALA A 46 6.51 -17.74 4.80
N SER A 47 5.66 -16.91 5.37
CA SER A 47 5.09 -15.74 4.70
C SER A 47 5.19 -14.53 5.64
N LYS A 48 5.58 -13.37 5.11
CA LYS A 48 5.57 -12.12 5.89
C LYS A 48 5.16 -10.96 5.01
N GLY A 49 4.23 -10.15 5.49
CA GLY A 49 3.68 -9.04 4.73
C GLY A 49 3.96 -7.68 5.32
N GLY A 50 3.53 -6.68 4.56
CA GLY A 50 3.49 -5.29 4.91
C GLY A 50 2.20 -4.67 4.37
N TRP A 51 1.71 -3.67 5.09
CA TRP A 51 0.52 -2.93 4.72
C TRP A 51 0.84 -1.45 4.67
N LYS A 52 0.43 -0.80 3.58
CA LYS A 52 0.40 0.66 3.49
C LYS A 52 -0.99 1.12 3.08
N LEU A 53 -1.32 2.31 3.52
CA LEU A 53 -2.57 2.99 3.28
C LEU A 53 -2.25 4.38 2.74
N ILE A 54 -2.86 4.75 1.61
CA ILE A 54 -2.87 6.13 1.13
C ILE A 54 -4.25 6.70 1.44
N GLU A 55 -4.29 7.85 2.11
CA GLU A 55 -5.54 8.55 2.44
C GLU A 55 -5.49 9.97 1.88
N PHE A 56 -6.43 10.29 1.00
CA PHE A 56 -6.64 11.66 0.56
C PHE A 56 -7.74 12.31 1.38
N TRP A 57 -7.38 13.40 2.06
CA TRP A 57 -8.35 14.28 2.69
C TRP A 57 -8.56 15.53 1.84
N HIS A 58 -9.79 16.03 1.81
CA HIS A 58 -10.09 17.32 1.19
C HIS A 58 -9.82 18.47 2.16
N TYR A 59 -9.20 19.52 1.63
CA TYR A 59 -8.86 20.73 2.36
C TYR A 59 -9.67 21.91 1.83
N SER A 60 -10.03 22.83 2.73
CA SER A 60 -10.81 24.03 2.41
C SER A 60 -10.19 24.95 1.36
N GLY A 61 -8.89 24.78 1.08
CA GLY A 61 -8.19 25.43 -0.04
C GLY A 61 -8.57 24.90 -1.42
N GLY A 62 -9.45 23.89 -1.52
CA GLY A 62 -9.92 23.33 -2.78
C GLY A 62 -8.95 22.31 -3.38
N TYR A 63 -8.45 21.38 -2.55
CA TYR A 63 -7.56 20.32 -2.99
C TYR A 63 -7.66 19.06 -2.12
N TRP A 64 -7.24 17.95 -2.70
CA TRP A 64 -7.04 16.67 -2.06
C TRP A 64 -5.56 16.47 -1.77
N LYS A 65 -5.23 15.99 -0.58
CA LYS A 65 -3.83 15.69 -0.22
C LYS A 65 -3.71 14.34 0.46
N ALA A 66 -2.75 13.56 -0.01
CA ALA A 66 -2.23 12.39 0.68
C ALA A 66 -0.77 12.61 1.08
N THR A 67 -0.34 11.94 2.15
CA THR A 67 1.05 12.01 2.63
C THR A 67 1.59 10.60 2.88
N THR A 68 2.85 10.37 2.56
CA THR A 68 3.55 9.12 2.90
C THR A 68 4.92 9.43 3.50
N ASP A 69 5.35 8.61 4.45
CA ASP A 69 6.67 8.70 5.06
C ASP A 69 7.62 7.73 4.33
N THR A 70 8.75 8.26 3.88
CA THR A 70 9.83 7.50 3.23
C THR A 70 11.02 7.25 4.16
N GLY A 71 10.88 7.53 5.46
CA GLY A 71 11.94 7.39 6.47
C GLY A 71 12.84 8.62 6.56
N ASP A 72 13.19 9.21 5.41
CA ASP A 72 14.04 10.41 5.31
C ASP A 72 13.22 11.70 5.06
N GLU A 73 12.04 11.60 4.45
CA GLU A 73 11.18 12.74 4.10
C GLU A 73 9.69 12.35 4.09
N LEU A 74 8.83 13.32 4.47
CA LEU A 74 7.39 13.25 4.22
C LEU A 74 7.10 13.68 2.78
N LYS A 75 6.68 12.75 1.93
CA LYS A 75 6.22 13.05 0.58
C LYS A 75 4.73 13.36 0.60
N GLU A 76 4.33 14.35 -0.20
CA GLU A 76 2.93 14.76 -0.35
C GLU A 76 2.49 14.59 -1.80
N LEU A 77 1.23 14.20 -1.99
CA LEU A 77 0.58 14.15 -3.29
C LEU A 77 -0.66 15.03 -3.23
N VAL A 78 -0.66 16.11 -4.03
CA VAL A 78 -1.74 17.09 -4.07
C VAL A 78 -2.44 17.04 -5.43
N ILE A 79 -3.77 16.98 -5.39
CA ILE A 79 -4.64 17.08 -6.58
C ILE A 79 -5.67 18.18 -6.31
N TYR A 80 -5.60 19.28 -7.06
CA TYR A 80 -6.51 20.41 -6.86
C TYR A 80 -7.90 20.13 -7.44
N ASP A 81 -8.94 20.74 -6.87
CA ASP A 81 -10.33 20.55 -7.30
C ASP A 81 -10.58 20.97 -8.76
N ASN A 82 -9.76 21.88 -9.31
CA ASN A 82 -9.82 22.26 -10.73
C ASN A 82 -9.19 21.21 -11.65
N GLU A 83 -8.23 20.43 -11.16
CA GLU A 83 -7.60 19.32 -11.88
C GLU A 83 -8.42 18.03 -11.78
N ALA A 84 -9.10 17.83 -10.64
CA ALA A 84 -9.93 16.67 -10.34
C ALA A 84 -11.28 16.61 -11.10
N LYS A 85 -11.52 17.54 -12.03
CA LYS A 85 -12.80 17.65 -12.77
C LYS A 85 -12.85 16.65 -13.92
N GLU A 86 -14.03 16.53 -14.52
CA GLU A 86 -14.23 15.86 -15.82
C GLU A 86 -13.75 14.40 -15.85
N GLY A 87 -13.80 13.71 -14.70
CA GLY A 87 -13.41 12.30 -14.60
C GLY A 87 -11.90 12.08 -14.46
N ALA A 88 -11.11 13.09 -14.07
CA ALA A 88 -9.66 12.93 -13.84
C ALA A 88 -9.32 11.84 -12.81
N TRP A 89 -10.20 11.59 -11.83
CA TRP A 89 -10.05 10.46 -10.90
C TRP A 89 -10.24 9.09 -11.54
N ASP A 90 -10.81 9.01 -12.74
CA ASP A 90 -10.96 7.77 -13.52
C ASP A 90 -9.84 7.61 -14.57
N ASP A 91 -9.03 8.65 -14.77
CA ASP A 91 -7.94 8.69 -15.72
C ASP A 91 -6.65 8.16 -15.06
N VAL A 92 -6.31 6.92 -15.42
CA VAL A 92 -5.14 6.22 -14.88
C VAL A 92 -3.84 6.93 -15.26
N ASP A 93 -3.76 7.52 -16.46
CA ASP A 93 -2.55 8.17 -16.94
C ASP A 93 -2.35 9.52 -16.23
N PHE A 94 -3.43 10.29 -16.03
CA PHE A 94 -3.41 11.50 -15.21
C PHE A 94 -2.93 11.20 -13.78
N LEU A 95 -3.53 10.21 -13.11
CA LEU A 95 -3.20 9.87 -11.72
C LEU A 95 -1.77 9.33 -11.59
N ALA A 96 -1.34 8.48 -12.52
CA ALA A 96 0.01 7.94 -12.49
C ALA A 96 1.06 9.03 -12.76
N LYS A 97 0.77 9.98 -13.67
CA LYS A 97 1.61 11.16 -13.87
C LYS A 97 1.69 12.02 -12.61
N LYS A 98 0.57 12.25 -11.90
CA LYS A 98 0.57 12.98 -10.63
C LYS A 98 1.43 12.30 -9.56
N ILE A 99 1.33 10.99 -9.42
CA ILE A 99 2.15 10.19 -8.50
C ILE A 99 3.62 10.32 -8.85
N TYR A 100 3.95 10.22 -10.14
CA TYR A 100 5.29 10.35 -10.66
C TYR A 100 5.89 11.73 -10.37
N GLU A 101 5.20 12.81 -10.77
CA GLU A 101 5.67 14.21 -10.64
C GLU A 101 5.91 14.62 -9.18
N ASN A 102 5.23 13.97 -8.23
CA ASN A 102 5.37 14.23 -6.79
C ASN A 102 6.33 13.23 -6.11
N GLU A 103 6.99 12.34 -6.86
CA GLU A 103 7.86 11.28 -6.33
C GLU A 103 7.17 10.46 -5.21
N PHE A 104 5.86 10.23 -5.34
CA PHE A 104 5.06 9.61 -4.29
C PHE A 104 5.24 8.10 -4.30
N ILE A 105 6.34 7.62 -3.73
CA ILE A 105 6.75 6.22 -3.72
C ILE A 105 6.32 5.56 -2.42
N LEU A 106 5.78 4.34 -2.51
CA LEU A 106 5.60 3.48 -1.35
C LEU A 106 6.84 2.62 -1.14
N GLU A 107 7.41 2.70 0.06
CA GLU A 107 8.53 1.88 0.49
C GLU A 107 8.12 0.88 1.58
N TYR A 108 8.51 -0.37 1.38
CA TYR A 108 8.32 -1.47 2.32
C TYR A 108 9.68 -2.04 2.71
N ARG A 109 9.87 -2.23 4.02
CA ARG A 109 10.98 -3.01 4.56
C ARG A 109 10.42 -4.26 5.23
N ILE A 110 10.61 -5.41 4.59
CA ILE A 110 10.11 -6.71 5.07
C ILE A 110 11.29 -7.53 5.59
N GLU A 111 11.52 -7.49 6.90
CA GLU A 111 12.60 -8.26 7.53
C GLU A 111 12.36 -9.76 7.41
N HIS A 112 13.41 -10.54 7.19
CA HIS A 112 13.25 -11.98 7.06
C HIS A 112 12.74 -12.63 8.35
N PRO A 113 11.74 -13.53 8.28
CA PRO A 113 11.36 -14.37 9.41
C PRO A 113 12.53 -15.24 9.90
N GLN A 114 12.62 -15.51 11.20
CA GLN A 114 13.71 -16.31 11.77
C GLN A 114 13.86 -17.68 11.07
N VAL A 115 12.76 -18.34 10.72
CA VAL A 115 12.79 -19.63 10.01
C VAL A 115 13.48 -19.55 8.64
N VAL A 116 13.44 -18.39 7.98
CA VAL A 116 14.16 -18.14 6.72
C VAL A 116 15.65 -17.99 6.99
N VAL A 117 16.02 -17.20 8.01
CA VAL A 117 17.41 -17.02 8.46
C VAL A 117 18.04 -18.37 8.85
N ASP A 118 17.30 -19.23 9.55
CA ASP A 118 17.74 -20.57 9.95
C ASP A 118 17.89 -21.51 8.73
N ALA A 119 17.01 -21.39 7.73
CA ALA A 119 17.11 -22.16 6.49
C ALA A 119 18.35 -21.77 5.67
N ILE A 120 18.64 -20.47 5.55
CA ILE A 120 19.86 -19.94 4.93
C ILE A 120 21.10 -20.47 5.67
N SER A 121 21.09 -20.43 6.99
CA SER A 121 22.20 -20.92 7.83
C SER A 121 22.47 -22.42 7.68
N ARG A 122 21.46 -23.20 7.28
CA ARG A 122 21.60 -24.63 6.93
C ARG A 122 21.99 -24.88 5.47
N GLY A 123 22.26 -23.83 4.70
CA GLY A 123 22.63 -23.91 3.30
C GLY A 123 21.46 -24.21 2.36
N SER A 124 20.23 -23.88 2.74
CA SER A 124 19.09 -23.94 1.81
C SER A 124 19.13 -22.77 0.83
N ASN A 125 18.72 -23.02 -0.41
CA ASN A 125 18.46 -21.95 -1.37
C ASN A 125 17.04 -21.41 -1.14
N ILE A 126 16.92 -20.09 -1.01
CA ILE A 126 15.64 -19.44 -0.76
C ILE A 126 15.13 -18.72 -2.02
N THR A 127 13.87 -18.98 -2.36
CA THR A 127 13.13 -18.32 -3.43
C THR A 127 12.02 -17.47 -2.80
N PRO A 128 12.19 -16.14 -2.70
CA PRO A 128 11.14 -15.24 -2.27
C PRO A 128 10.17 -14.92 -3.42
N VAL A 129 8.88 -14.80 -3.11
CA VAL A 129 7.81 -14.44 -4.06
C VAL A 129 6.98 -13.29 -3.48
N LEU A 130 6.91 -12.16 -4.18
CA LEU A 130 6.07 -11.02 -3.86
C LEU A 130 4.64 -11.25 -4.38
N CYS A 131 3.68 -11.24 -3.45
CA CYS A 131 2.26 -11.47 -3.70
C CYS A 131 1.42 -10.38 -3.04
N VAL A 132 0.14 -10.27 -3.44
CA VAL A 132 -0.85 -9.46 -2.73
C VAL A 132 -1.30 -10.17 -1.45
N ASP A 133 -1.36 -9.46 -0.32
CA ASP A 133 -1.85 -10.05 0.93
C ASP A 133 -3.39 -9.97 1.06
N LEU A 134 -4.09 -10.86 0.38
CA LEU A 134 -5.56 -10.89 0.35
C LEU A 134 -6.22 -11.10 1.72
N ASN A 135 -5.49 -11.69 2.67
CA ASN A 135 -5.99 -11.90 4.03
C ASN A 135 -6.17 -10.57 4.78
N THR A 136 -5.28 -9.60 4.54
CA THR A 136 -5.32 -8.30 5.23
C THR A 136 -6.46 -7.41 4.72
N VAL A 137 -6.81 -7.49 3.43
CA VAL A 137 -7.99 -6.80 2.85
C VAL A 137 -9.30 -7.57 3.03
N ASN A 138 -9.28 -8.81 3.53
CA ASN A 138 -10.42 -9.72 3.48
C ASN A 138 -11.13 -9.73 2.11
N SER A 139 -10.34 -9.64 1.04
CA SER A 139 -10.85 -9.61 -0.33
C SER A 139 -11.16 -11.02 -0.79
N THR A 140 -12.36 -11.24 -1.33
CA THR A 140 -12.72 -12.49 -2.00
C THR A 140 -12.26 -12.52 -3.45
N ASP A 141 -11.82 -11.38 -4.00
CA ASP A 141 -11.27 -11.30 -5.34
C ASP A 141 -9.83 -11.83 -5.37
N GLN A 142 -9.69 -13.08 -5.80
CA GLN A 142 -8.40 -13.76 -5.97
C GLN A 142 -7.67 -13.36 -7.27
N SER A 143 -8.26 -12.49 -8.09
CA SER A 143 -7.65 -12.06 -9.36
C SER A 143 -6.72 -10.84 -9.21
N ILE A 144 -6.61 -10.27 -8.00
CA ILE A 144 -5.76 -9.12 -7.73
C ILE A 144 -4.30 -9.55 -7.68
N THR A 145 -3.49 -8.91 -8.51
CA THR A 145 -2.06 -9.12 -8.66
C THR A 145 -1.27 -7.87 -8.27
N ILE A 146 0.04 -8.00 -8.10
CA ILE A 146 0.95 -6.88 -7.85
C ILE A 146 0.85 -5.81 -8.96
N LYS A 147 0.64 -6.24 -10.21
CA LYS A 147 0.42 -5.33 -11.36
C LYS A 147 -0.87 -4.53 -11.28
N ASN A 148 -1.84 -4.95 -10.47
CA ASN A 148 -3.04 -4.18 -10.21
C ASN A 148 -2.83 -3.12 -9.12
N LEU A 149 -1.92 -3.36 -8.16
CA LEU A 149 -1.64 -2.43 -7.06
C LEU A 149 -0.67 -1.30 -7.45
N PHE A 150 0.26 -1.55 -8.36
CA PHE A 150 1.32 -0.58 -8.68
C PHE A 150 1.29 -0.17 -10.15
N VAL A 151 1.85 1.00 -10.43
CA VAL A 151 2.12 1.46 -11.80
C VAL A 151 3.08 0.47 -12.45
N ASN A 152 2.82 0.14 -13.71
CA ASN A 152 3.57 -0.87 -14.46
C ASN A 152 3.72 -0.47 -15.94
N ASN A 153 3.91 0.82 -16.18
CA ASN A 153 4.11 1.41 -17.49
C ASN A 153 5.19 2.48 -17.41
N SER A 154 5.98 2.56 -18.48
CA SER A 154 6.95 3.65 -18.66
C SER A 154 6.22 4.87 -19.22
N PHE A 155 6.55 6.05 -18.72
CA PHE A 155 6.13 7.30 -19.33
C PHE A 155 7.31 7.83 -20.15
N GLU A 156 7.13 7.97 -21.47
CA GLU A 156 8.22 8.34 -22.39
C GLU A 156 8.82 9.73 -22.09
N ASP A 157 8.07 10.60 -21.41
CA ASP A 157 8.45 11.99 -21.11
C ASP A 157 8.87 12.22 -19.65
N LEU A 158 8.99 11.17 -18.84
CA LEU A 158 9.26 11.29 -17.41
C LEU A 158 10.65 10.73 -17.06
N ASP A 159 11.30 11.30 -16.05
CA ASP A 159 12.68 10.99 -15.63
C ASP A 159 12.93 9.46 -15.42
N ASP A 160 14.08 8.96 -15.83
CA ASP A 160 14.41 7.53 -15.72
C ASP A 160 14.76 7.12 -14.26
N THR A 161 14.78 8.08 -13.33
CA THR A 161 15.18 7.83 -11.93
C THR A 161 14.09 7.17 -11.07
N LEU A 162 12.82 7.26 -11.46
CA LEU A 162 11.71 6.67 -10.73
C LEU A 162 11.33 5.28 -11.24
N PRO A 163 10.92 4.36 -10.32
CA PRO A 163 10.59 3.00 -10.70
C PRO A 163 9.30 2.96 -11.54
N SER A 164 9.40 2.66 -12.83
CA SER A 164 8.26 2.42 -13.73
C SER A 164 7.54 1.09 -13.48
N ILE A 165 8.20 0.20 -12.73
CA ILE A 165 7.72 -1.07 -12.17
C ILE A 165 8.25 -1.20 -10.73
N PRO A 166 7.64 -1.99 -9.84
CA PRO A 166 8.20 -2.23 -8.51
C PRO A 166 9.67 -2.67 -8.57
N VAL A 167 10.54 -1.95 -7.86
CA VAL A 167 11.96 -2.30 -7.71
C VAL A 167 12.20 -2.85 -6.32
N TYR A 168 13.18 -3.74 -6.21
CA TYR A 168 13.49 -4.40 -4.96
C TYR A 168 14.99 -4.53 -4.74
N ASP A 169 15.37 -4.55 -3.47
CA ASP A 169 16.70 -4.90 -2.99
C ASP A 169 16.57 -5.99 -1.92
N ILE A 170 17.38 -7.03 -2.04
CA ILE A 170 17.39 -8.17 -1.11
C ILE A 170 18.76 -8.23 -0.47
N ASN A 171 18.80 -8.04 0.85
CA ASN A 171 20.00 -8.20 1.66
C ASN A 171 19.79 -9.27 2.73
N ASN A 172 20.74 -9.44 3.65
CA ASN A 172 20.66 -10.47 4.69
C ASN A 172 19.59 -10.19 5.75
N ASP A 173 19.13 -8.94 5.89
CA ASP A 173 18.24 -8.52 6.96
C ASP A 173 16.79 -8.40 6.49
N ALA A 174 16.59 -7.90 5.27
CA ALA A 174 15.27 -7.59 4.74
C ALA A 174 15.20 -7.59 3.21
N ILE A 175 13.96 -7.66 2.70
CA ILE A 175 13.62 -7.23 1.36
C ILE A 175 13.09 -5.79 1.44
N ILE A 176 13.71 -4.88 0.69
CA ILE A 176 13.24 -3.52 0.51
C ILE A 176 12.52 -3.44 -0.83
N ILE A 177 11.31 -2.90 -0.87
CA ILE A 177 10.49 -2.77 -2.08
C ILE A 177 10.08 -1.32 -2.21
N ARG A 178 10.31 -0.74 -3.39
CA ARG A 178 9.89 0.63 -3.75
C ARG A 178 9.01 0.56 -4.98
N ALA A 179 7.82 1.13 -4.90
CA ALA A 179 6.86 1.08 -6.00
C ALA A 179 5.99 2.34 -6.06
N LEU A 180 5.64 2.76 -7.27
CA LEU A 180 4.65 3.81 -7.48
C LEU A 180 3.24 3.21 -7.30
N PRO A 181 2.43 3.73 -6.37
CA PRO A 181 1.08 3.23 -6.13
C PRO A 181 0.18 3.48 -7.34
N LYS A 182 -0.79 2.60 -7.57
CA LYS A 182 -1.89 2.85 -8.51
C LYS A 182 -3.15 3.24 -7.75
N LEU A 183 -3.74 4.38 -8.10
CA LEU A 183 -4.99 4.88 -7.51
C LEU A 183 -6.18 4.30 -8.30
N ASN A 184 -6.68 3.15 -7.86
CA ASN A 184 -7.71 2.40 -8.58
C ASN A 184 -9.13 2.89 -8.24
N CYS A 185 -9.64 3.90 -8.95
CA CYS A 185 -11.02 4.37 -8.83
C CYS A 185 -12.00 3.62 -9.75
N SER A 186 -13.28 3.64 -9.39
CA SER A 186 -14.38 3.11 -10.18
C SER A 186 -14.79 4.12 -11.25
N LYS A 187 -14.78 3.69 -12.51
CA LYS A 187 -15.08 4.56 -13.65
C LYS A 187 -16.52 5.08 -13.65
N ASN A 188 -16.69 6.32 -14.08
CA ASN A 188 -17.96 7.00 -14.31
C ASN A 188 -18.88 7.05 -13.09
N THR A 189 -18.37 6.92 -11.87
CA THR A 189 -19.17 6.97 -10.64
C THR A 189 -18.50 7.82 -9.56
N SER A 190 -19.30 8.35 -8.64
CA SER A 190 -18.84 9.19 -7.53
C SER A 190 -19.85 9.17 -6.40
N ILE A 191 -19.47 9.62 -5.20
CA ILE A 191 -20.40 9.73 -4.07
C ILE A 191 -21.64 10.56 -4.45
N LYS A 192 -21.45 11.64 -5.22
CA LYS A 192 -22.52 12.52 -5.69
C LYS A 192 -23.60 11.78 -6.48
N LYS A 193 -23.23 10.73 -7.24
CA LYS A 193 -24.18 9.90 -7.99
C LYS A 193 -24.89 8.85 -7.13
N GLN A 194 -24.43 8.61 -5.91
CA GLN A 194 -24.98 7.63 -4.97
C GLN A 194 -25.86 8.26 -3.89
N LEU A 195 -25.83 9.59 -3.73
CA LEU A 195 -26.58 10.32 -2.71
C LEU A 195 -27.95 10.75 -3.25
N ASP A 196 -28.97 10.67 -2.40
CA ASP A 196 -30.35 11.08 -2.72
C ASP A 196 -30.59 12.60 -2.60
N PHE A 197 -29.52 13.40 -2.44
CA PHE A 197 -29.57 14.85 -2.32
C PHE A 197 -28.43 15.49 -3.12
N THR A 198 -28.58 16.79 -3.41
CA THR A 198 -27.55 17.54 -4.13
C THR A 198 -26.26 17.64 -3.33
N TYR A 199 -25.17 17.10 -3.89
CA TYR A 199 -23.83 17.20 -3.36
C TYR A 199 -22.89 17.83 -4.40
N HIS A 200 -22.05 18.76 -3.97
CA HIS A 200 -21.28 19.61 -4.90
C HIS A 200 -19.95 18.98 -5.33
N HIS A 201 -19.39 18.07 -4.54
CA HIS A 201 -18.08 17.47 -4.80
C HIS A 201 -18.20 16.12 -5.52
N GLU A 202 -17.39 15.92 -6.55
CA GLU A 202 -17.32 14.66 -7.31
C GLU A 202 -16.25 13.73 -6.71
N ILE A 203 -16.46 13.31 -5.46
CA ILE A 203 -15.54 12.39 -4.77
C ILE A 203 -15.62 11.00 -5.46
N PRO A 204 -14.53 10.46 -6.02
CA PRO A 204 -14.56 9.17 -6.71
C PRO A 204 -14.88 8.04 -5.73
N LEU A 205 -15.47 6.96 -6.23
CA LEU A 205 -15.52 5.71 -5.48
C LEU A 205 -14.27 4.90 -5.79
N VAL A 206 -13.64 4.33 -4.79
CA VAL A 206 -12.50 3.42 -4.99
C VAL A 206 -13.04 2.09 -5.53
N LYS A 207 -12.28 1.42 -6.41
CA LYS A 207 -12.63 0.09 -6.90
C LYS A 207 -12.58 -0.88 -5.71
N THR A 208 -13.59 -1.73 -5.59
CA THR A 208 -13.65 -2.78 -4.56
C THR A 208 -12.35 -3.57 -4.49
N SER A 209 -11.94 -3.89 -3.27
CA SER A 209 -10.69 -4.57 -2.93
C SER A 209 -9.39 -3.76 -3.11
N PHE A 210 -9.47 -2.54 -3.65
CA PHE A 210 -8.33 -1.61 -3.73
C PHE A 210 -8.42 -0.48 -2.71
N GLY A 211 -9.52 -0.40 -1.96
CA GLY A 211 -9.75 0.70 -1.03
C GLY A 211 -11.24 0.97 -0.79
N SER A 212 -11.52 2.09 -0.13
CA SER A 212 -12.88 2.54 0.16
C SER A 212 -12.91 4.04 0.40
N LEU A 213 -14.09 4.61 0.61
CA LEU A 213 -14.19 5.88 1.32
C LEU A 213 -14.23 5.63 2.83
N SER A 214 -13.78 6.61 3.59
CA SER A 214 -14.11 6.71 5.01
C SER A 214 -14.59 8.10 5.38
N TYR A 215 -15.19 8.18 6.56
CA TYR A 215 -15.87 9.36 7.05
C TYR A 215 -15.38 9.66 8.47
N ALA A 216 -14.99 10.90 8.73
CA ALA A 216 -14.77 11.34 10.11
C ALA A 216 -16.13 11.42 10.82
N MET A 217 -16.31 10.65 11.88
CA MET A 217 -17.59 10.49 12.59
C MET A 217 -17.62 11.34 13.85
N TYR A 218 -18.77 11.95 14.08
CA TYR A 218 -19.01 12.81 15.23
C TYR A 218 -20.37 12.52 15.84
N HIS A 219 -20.49 12.73 17.13
CA HIS A 219 -21.79 12.92 17.77
C HIS A 219 -22.38 14.28 17.43
N TYR A 220 -23.68 14.46 17.69
CA TYR A 220 -24.37 15.71 17.35
C TYR A 220 -23.82 16.94 18.07
N ASP A 221 -23.32 16.77 19.29
CA ASP A 221 -22.67 17.81 20.10
C ASP A 221 -21.27 18.22 19.60
N GLY A 222 -20.69 17.45 18.67
CA GLY A 222 -19.38 17.70 18.08
C GLY A 222 -18.22 16.95 18.70
N GLU A 223 -18.48 15.99 19.59
CA GLU A 223 -17.46 15.02 19.98
C GLU A 223 -17.07 14.14 18.78
N HIS A 224 -15.77 13.96 18.55
CA HIS A 224 -15.26 13.06 17.51
C HIS A 224 -15.25 11.62 18.02
N THR A 225 -15.98 10.73 17.35
CA THR A 225 -16.12 9.33 17.78
C THR A 225 -15.36 8.33 16.89
N GLY A 226 -14.69 8.78 15.83
CA GLY A 226 -13.79 7.93 15.05
C GLY A 226 -14.11 7.94 13.57
N VAL A 227 -14.07 6.76 12.94
CA VAL A 227 -14.10 6.62 11.48
C VAL A 227 -15.18 5.63 11.06
N GLY A 228 -16.08 6.10 10.22
CA GLY A 228 -17.08 5.30 9.52
C GLY A 228 -16.59 4.99 8.11
N TYR A 229 -17.20 4.01 7.47
CA TYR A 229 -16.73 3.48 6.19
C TYR A 229 -17.86 3.43 5.18
N SER A 230 -17.57 3.73 3.92
CA SER A 230 -18.53 3.46 2.84
C SER A 230 -18.74 1.95 2.66
N PRO A 231 -19.81 1.53 1.96
CA PRO A 231 -20.02 0.12 1.68
C PRO A 231 -18.87 -0.45 0.86
N ASP A 232 -18.22 -1.49 1.37
CA ASP A 232 -17.26 -2.31 0.64
C ASP A 232 -17.32 -3.76 1.17
N PRO A 233 -17.34 -4.78 0.29
CA PRO A 233 -17.34 -6.19 0.69
C PRO A 233 -16.23 -6.58 1.68
N SER A 234 -15.05 -5.95 1.60
CA SER A 234 -13.93 -6.19 2.51
C SER A 234 -14.29 -5.92 3.97
N TYR A 235 -15.10 -4.89 4.24
CA TYR A 235 -15.55 -4.57 5.61
C TYR A 235 -16.71 -5.47 6.05
N ALA A 236 -17.63 -5.79 5.14
CA ALA A 236 -18.73 -6.71 5.43
C ALA A 236 -18.19 -8.09 5.82
N GLY A 237 -17.17 -8.59 5.14
CA GLY A 237 -16.50 -9.85 5.50
C GLY A 237 -15.83 -9.82 6.88
N GLN A 238 -15.45 -8.64 7.38
CA GLN A 238 -14.91 -8.44 8.73
C GLN A 238 -16.01 -8.25 9.78
N GLY A 239 -17.28 -8.30 9.36
CA GLY A 239 -18.45 -8.06 10.19
C GLY A 239 -18.64 -6.60 10.59
N MET A 240 -17.96 -5.64 9.95
CA MET A 240 -18.07 -4.21 10.27
C MET A 240 -19.37 -3.62 9.72
N TYR A 241 -19.99 -2.73 10.48
CA TYR A 241 -21.18 -1.99 10.04
C TYR A 241 -20.76 -0.71 9.31
N THR A 242 -20.92 -0.74 7.99
CA THR A 242 -20.62 0.39 7.09
C THR A 242 -21.84 1.31 6.95
N ILE A 243 -21.61 2.54 6.47
CA ILE A 243 -22.67 3.52 6.21
C ILE A 243 -23.13 3.38 4.75
N PRO A 244 -24.34 2.87 4.47
CA PRO A 244 -24.87 2.87 3.11
C PRO A 244 -25.01 4.30 2.59
N PHE A 245 -24.80 4.52 1.29
CA PHE A 245 -24.95 5.86 0.72
C PHE A 245 -26.36 6.43 0.91
N SER A 246 -27.40 5.59 0.81
CA SER A 246 -28.79 5.92 1.15
C SER A 246 -29.02 6.13 2.67
N GLY A 247 -28.07 5.73 3.50
CA GLY A 247 -28.05 6.04 4.94
C GLY A 247 -27.60 7.47 5.24
N ILE A 248 -26.98 8.16 4.29
CA ILE A 248 -26.60 9.57 4.43
C ILE A 248 -27.82 10.42 4.06
N LYS A 249 -28.34 11.17 5.02
CA LYS A 249 -29.62 11.87 4.91
C LYS A 249 -29.52 13.20 4.16
N ASN A 250 -28.46 13.96 4.39
CA ASN A 250 -28.30 15.30 3.83
C ASN A 250 -26.85 15.79 3.80
N VAL A 251 -26.65 16.97 3.19
CA VAL A 251 -25.35 17.63 3.02
C VAL A 251 -24.69 18.08 4.32
N GLN A 252 -25.43 18.14 5.43
CA GLN A 252 -24.89 18.40 6.77
C GLN A 252 -24.23 17.15 7.39
N GLY A 253 -24.30 16.00 6.71
CA GLY A 253 -23.71 14.74 7.17
C GLY A 253 -24.58 13.97 8.16
N HIS A 254 -25.84 14.38 8.37
CA HIS A 254 -26.75 13.62 9.22
C HIS A 254 -27.03 12.24 8.59
N LEU A 255 -27.21 11.24 9.44
CA LEU A 255 -27.58 9.89 9.01
C LEU A 255 -29.10 9.67 9.15
N ASN A 256 -29.61 8.71 8.38
CA ASN A 256 -30.93 8.13 8.63
C ASN A 256 -30.86 7.23 9.87
N ALA A 257 -31.93 7.24 10.66
CA ALA A 257 -32.07 6.43 11.86
C ALA A 257 -32.15 4.92 11.54
N GLY A 258 -31.79 4.08 12.51
CA GLY A 258 -32.15 2.67 12.51
C GLY A 258 -31.13 1.69 11.94
N PHE A 259 -29.84 2.04 11.89
CA PHE A 259 -28.78 1.08 11.61
C PHE A 259 -27.53 1.33 12.49
N PRO A 260 -26.80 0.27 12.89
CA PRO A 260 -25.53 0.45 13.60
C PRO A 260 -24.43 0.91 12.64
N VAL A 261 -23.42 1.59 13.18
CA VAL A 261 -22.22 2.02 12.46
C VAL A 261 -21.00 1.67 13.32
N THR A 262 -20.01 0.99 12.72
CA THR A 262 -18.72 0.78 13.38
C THR A 262 -17.91 2.06 13.29
N THR A 263 -17.61 2.69 14.42
CA THR A 263 -16.88 3.97 14.51
C THR A 263 -15.43 3.78 14.98
N LYS A 264 -15.13 2.68 15.69
CA LYS A 264 -13.78 2.30 16.11
C LYS A 264 -13.55 0.82 15.91
N THR A 265 -12.34 0.46 15.48
CA THR A 265 -11.91 -0.94 15.32
C THR A 265 -10.76 -1.33 16.25
N GLN A 266 -10.04 -0.34 16.79
CA GLN A 266 -8.91 -0.55 17.69
C GLN A 266 -8.90 0.51 18.82
N PRO A 267 -8.45 0.15 20.04
CA PRO A 267 -8.05 -1.20 20.48
C PRO A 267 -9.24 -2.16 20.65
N ASN A 268 -10.45 -1.63 20.84
CA ASN A 268 -11.69 -2.38 20.89
C ASN A 268 -12.64 -1.85 19.82
N ARG A 269 -13.46 -2.76 19.29
CA ARG A 269 -14.53 -2.39 18.36
C ARG A 269 -15.65 -1.66 19.10
N GLU A 270 -16.12 -0.57 18.52
CA GLU A 270 -17.27 0.19 18.99
C GLU A 270 -18.27 0.35 17.84
N ASP A 271 -19.51 -0.07 18.10
CA ASP A 271 -20.63 0.05 17.18
C ASP A 271 -21.70 0.93 17.84
N GLU A 272 -22.10 1.99 17.14
CA GLU A 272 -23.00 3.01 17.66
C GLU A 272 -24.24 3.14 16.75
N PRO A 273 -25.41 3.50 17.30
CA PRO A 273 -26.60 3.72 16.48
C PRO A 273 -26.42 4.96 15.59
N SER A 274 -26.86 4.89 14.34
CA SER A 274 -26.78 6.00 13.39
C SER A 274 -27.52 7.26 13.86
N ASP A 275 -28.53 7.10 14.73
CA ASP A 275 -29.30 8.15 15.37
C ASP A 275 -28.47 9.12 16.22
N ASP A 276 -27.31 8.69 16.73
CA ASP A 276 -26.43 9.50 17.57
C ASP A 276 -25.28 10.12 16.77
N LEU A 277 -25.17 9.77 15.48
CA LEU A 277 -24.00 10.03 14.65
C LEU A 277 -24.26 10.99 13.49
N LYS A 278 -23.20 11.68 13.09
CA LYS A 278 -23.10 12.42 11.84
C LYS A 278 -21.71 12.31 11.24
N ILE A 279 -21.64 12.47 9.92
CA ILE A 279 -20.40 12.59 9.16
C ILE A 279 -19.93 14.04 9.25
N GLY A 280 -18.77 14.24 9.86
CA GLY A 280 -18.19 15.55 10.08
C GLY A 280 -19.00 16.44 11.03
N HIS A 281 -18.40 17.56 11.40
CA HIS A 281 -19.07 18.62 12.15
C HIS A 281 -19.02 19.90 11.30
N ASN A 282 -20.03 20.07 10.45
CA ASN A 282 -20.11 21.13 9.42
C ASN A 282 -19.07 21.03 8.29
N THR A 283 -18.37 19.90 8.18
CA THR A 283 -17.30 19.69 7.20
C THR A 283 -17.68 18.77 6.04
N PHE A 284 -18.76 17.98 6.16
CA PHE A 284 -19.17 17.07 5.08
C PHE A 284 -19.62 17.78 3.81
N ALA A 285 -20.33 18.91 3.95
CA ALA A 285 -20.79 19.71 2.81
C ALA A 285 -19.65 20.14 1.87
N GLY A 286 -18.48 20.42 2.45
CA GLY A 286 -17.26 20.80 1.72
C GLY A 286 -16.28 19.64 1.53
N ALA A 287 -16.74 18.39 1.57
CA ALA A 287 -15.93 17.16 1.45
C ALA A 287 -14.84 16.92 2.52
N GLY A 288 -14.54 17.88 3.40
CA GLY A 288 -13.49 17.78 4.41
C GLY A 288 -13.68 16.71 5.50
N ALA A 289 -14.85 16.06 5.55
CA ALA A 289 -15.12 14.91 6.42
C ALA A 289 -14.95 13.56 5.71
N VAL A 290 -14.57 13.54 4.42
CA VAL A 290 -14.47 12.35 3.60
C VAL A 290 -13.01 12.10 3.25
N SER A 291 -12.57 10.86 3.42
CA SER A 291 -11.26 10.38 2.99
C SER A 291 -11.40 9.36 1.86
N ILE A 292 -10.57 9.49 0.83
CA ILE A 292 -10.42 8.50 -0.23
C ILE A 292 -9.24 7.61 0.13
N ARG A 293 -9.49 6.32 0.37
CA ARG A 293 -8.49 5.39 0.92
C ARG A 293 -8.10 4.35 -0.09
N PHE A 294 -6.81 4.15 -0.29
CA PHE A 294 -6.26 3.10 -1.15
C PHE A 294 -5.37 2.15 -0.35
N TRP A 295 -5.58 0.85 -0.55
CA TRP A 295 -4.92 -0.22 0.20
C TRP A 295 -3.80 -0.86 -0.63
N TYR A 296 -2.64 -1.04 0.00
CA TYR A 296 -1.50 -1.71 -0.62
C TYR A 296 -0.99 -2.85 0.28
N PRO A 297 -1.77 -3.95 0.41
CA PRO A 297 -1.32 -5.18 1.05
C PRO A 297 -0.30 -5.91 0.18
N ILE A 298 0.90 -6.13 0.70
CA ILE A 298 1.89 -7.02 0.08
C ILE A 298 2.35 -8.11 1.04
N ARG A 299 2.79 -9.24 0.49
CA ARG A 299 3.37 -10.36 1.22
C ARG A 299 4.53 -10.97 0.45
N ILE A 300 5.56 -11.37 1.17
CA ILE A 300 6.62 -12.23 0.65
C ILE A 300 6.37 -13.65 1.14
N ASP A 301 6.19 -14.56 0.20
CA ASP A 301 6.15 -16.00 0.41
C ASP A 301 7.56 -16.57 0.17
N TYR A 302 8.14 -17.22 1.17
CA TYR A 302 9.50 -17.75 1.13
C TYR A 302 9.49 -19.26 0.93
N TYR A 303 10.07 -19.72 -0.18
CA TYR A 303 10.22 -21.13 -0.48
C TYR A 303 11.67 -21.57 -0.28
N ALA A 304 11.87 -22.77 0.29
CA ALA A 304 13.20 -23.33 0.51
C ALA A 304 13.38 -24.64 -0.26
N GLN A 305 14.50 -24.72 -0.96
CA GLN A 305 15.00 -25.95 -1.58
C GLN A 305 16.26 -26.38 -0.83
N GLU A 306 16.21 -27.57 -0.21
CA GLU A 306 17.38 -28.15 0.44
C GLU A 306 18.42 -28.56 -0.62
N ASN A 307 19.68 -28.22 -0.39
CA ASN A 307 20.78 -28.72 -1.20
C ASN A 307 20.95 -30.20 -0.88
N VAL A 308 20.54 -31.07 -1.81
CA VAL A 308 20.83 -32.51 -1.72
C VAL A 308 22.33 -32.68 -1.94
N THR A 309 23.12 -32.71 -0.87
CA THR A 309 24.45 -33.29 -0.92
C THR A 309 24.28 -34.76 -1.27
N LEU A 310 24.52 -35.13 -2.53
CA LEU A 310 24.67 -36.52 -2.93
C LEU A 310 25.90 -37.07 -2.19
N THR A 311 25.66 -37.82 -1.13
CA THR A 311 26.72 -38.62 -0.49
C THR A 311 27.27 -39.57 -1.56
N PRO A 312 28.58 -39.56 -1.87
CA PRO A 312 29.12 -40.47 -2.87
C PRO A 312 28.82 -41.90 -2.44
N THR A 313 28.12 -42.65 -3.30
CA THR A 313 27.87 -44.08 -3.11
C THR A 313 29.23 -44.77 -2.95
N PRO A 314 29.48 -45.52 -1.87
CA PRO A 314 30.73 -46.23 -1.71
C PRO A 314 30.90 -47.20 -2.88
N THR A 315 32.01 -47.05 -3.61
CA THR A 315 32.39 -47.98 -4.67
C THR A 315 32.60 -49.35 -4.03
N PRO A 316 31.93 -50.42 -4.51
CA PRO A 316 32.20 -51.76 -4.00
C PRO A 316 33.64 -52.13 -4.33
N THR A 317 34.42 -52.44 -3.30
CA THR A 317 35.80 -52.93 -3.46
C THR A 317 35.77 -54.34 -4.06
N PRO A 318 36.62 -54.63 -5.07
CA PRO A 318 36.67 -55.91 -5.78
C PRO A 318 37.12 -57.10 -4.92
#